data_AF-A0A136L0S3-F1
#
_entry.id   AF-A0A136L0S3-F1
#
_cell.length_a   1.000
_cell.length_b   1.000
_cell.length_c   1.000
_cell.angle_alpha   90.00
_cell.angle_beta   90.00
_cell.angle_gamma   90.00
#
_symmetry.space_group_name_H-M   'P 1'
#
loop_
_entity.id
_entity.type
_entity.pdbx_description
1 polymer ?
#
loop_
_entity_poly.entity_id
_entity_poly.type
_entity_poly.pdbx_seq_one_letter_code
_entity_poly.pdbx_strand_id
1 'polypeptide(L)'
;MTPKQTTNFILPILLILIALFYSFTFIDFSIPPFEDAAMIMRYAQHLASGHGIVWNIGEAPVDGATDFLFMVASAALIKLGFTVGQSVRGIGFISHLLTISIIYFANRKIHNGNKYLSFLSGLYFLFGTGLSYVSAYFGTPFFALASASTWTLGLILMRQQNLNFWLILTFSLSGLITGLIRPEGVILACLMLLSIIVYKLWQTDSLSIWERG
;
A
#
# COMPACT_ATOMS: atom_id res chain seq x y z
N MET A 1 6.83 33.20 4.13
CA MET A 1 7.75 32.09 3.79
C MET A 1 7.65 31.05 4.90
N THR A 2 7.00 29.90 4.68
CA THR A 2 7.02 28.82 5.66
C THR A 2 8.44 28.27 5.74
N PRO A 3 9.03 28.12 6.94
CA PRO A 3 10.39 27.63 7.07
C PRO A 3 10.49 26.25 6.41
N LYS A 4 11.49 26.10 5.53
CA LYS A 4 11.77 24.85 4.81
C LYS A 4 11.97 23.76 5.85
N GLN A 5 10.98 22.89 6.03
CA GLN A 5 11.02 21.86 7.05
C GLN A 5 12.22 20.94 6.78
N THR A 6 13.23 21.02 7.64
CA THR A 6 14.39 20.11 7.61
C THR A 6 13.88 18.68 7.79
N THR A 7 14.22 17.82 6.83
CA THR A 7 13.83 16.40 6.88
C THR A 7 14.74 15.71 7.89
N ASN A 8 14.29 15.60 9.13
CA ASN A 8 14.97 14.80 10.14
C ASN A 8 14.46 13.34 10.05
N PHE A 9 15.39 12.41 9.83
CA PHE A 9 15.11 10.97 9.70
C PHE A 9 15.06 10.22 11.03
N ILE A 10 15.39 10.85 12.16
CA ILE A 10 15.41 10.19 13.48
C ILE A 10 14.05 9.59 13.83
N LEU A 11 12.96 10.35 13.67
CA LEU A 11 11.61 9.88 14.01
C LEU A 11 11.10 8.74 13.11
N PRO A 12 11.22 8.78 11.78
CA PRO A 12 10.82 7.63 10.95
C PRO A 12 11.72 6.40 11.20
N ILE A 13 13.02 6.58 11.45
CA ILE A 13 13.89 5.45 11.86
C ILE A 13 13.40 4.87 13.19
N LEU A 14 13.06 5.72 14.16
CA LEU A 14 12.49 5.28 15.43
C LEU A 14 11.16 4.53 15.25
N LEU A 15 10.28 4.95 14.33
CA LEU A 15 9.06 4.20 14.00
C LEU A 15 9.38 2.78 13.50
N ILE A 16 10.37 2.66 12.61
CA ILE A 16 10.80 1.35 12.09
C ILE A 16 11.36 0.49 13.24
N LEU A 17 12.22 1.05 14.09
CA LEU A 17 12.77 0.32 15.24
C LEU A 17 11.68 -0.13 16.22
N ILE A 18 10.68 0.72 16.50
CA ILE A 18 9.52 0.36 17.33
C ILE A 18 8.70 -0.74 16.65
N ALA A 19 8.49 -0.67 15.33
CA ALA A 19 7.74 -1.69 14.59
C ALA A 19 8.44 -3.05 14.63
N LEU A 20 9.76 -3.06 14.44
CA LEU A 20 10.59 -4.25 14.59
C LEU A 20 10.49 -4.81 16.01
N PHE A 21 10.73 -3.98 17.03
CA PHE A 21 10.65 -4.39 18.42
C PHE A 21 9.27 -4.96 18.78
N TYR A 22 8.20 -4.25 18.41
CA TYR A 22 6.84 -4.68 18.65
C TYR A 22 6.52 -6.00 17.95
N SER A 23 6.91 -6.13 16.68
CA SER A 23 6.75 -7.35 15.91
C SER A 23 7.43 -8.55 16.56
N PHE A 24 8.69 -8.42 16.98
CA PHE A 24 9.44 -9.54 17.57
C PHE A 24 8.98 -9.89 18.99
N THR A 25 8.34 -8.97 19.69
CA THR A 25 7.96 -9.16 21.11
C THR A 25 6.50 -9.59 21.26
N PHE A 26 5.59 -9.08 20.42
CA PHE A 26 4.14 -9.21 20.63
C PHE A 26 3.39 -9.92 19.51
N ILE A 27 4.02 -10.16 18.35
CA ILE A 27 3.36 -10.83 17.23
C ILE A 27 3.85 -12.26 17.12
N ASP A 28 2.94 -13.21 17.30
CA ASP A 28 3.23 -14.62 17.16
C ASP A 28 3.26 -15.03 15.69
N PHE A 29 4.46 -15.18 15.11
CA PHE A 29 4.67 -15.68 13.75
C PHE A 29 4.73 -17.22 13.68
N SER A 30 4.43 -17.96 14.75
CA SER A 30 4.37 -19.43 14.68
C SER A 30 3.02 -19.95 14.17
N ILE A 31 2.00 -19.09 14.12
CA ILE A 31 0.65 -19.48 13.67
C ILE A 31 0.66 -19.98 12.22
N PRO A 32 -0.16 -21.00 11.90
CA PRO A 32 -0.35 -21.45 10.52
C PRO A 32 -1.15 -20.42 9.70
N PRO A 33 -1.08 -20.49 8.36
CA PRO A 33 -1.91 -19.66 7.50
C PRO A 33 -3.38 -19.96 7.71
N PHE A 34 -4.20 -18.90 7.66
CA PHE A 34 -5.65 -19.04 7.64
C PHE A 34 -6.08 -19.57 6.27
N GLU A 35 -7.28 -20.17 6.20
CA GLU A 35 -7.76 -20.87 5.00
C GLU A 35 -7.64 -20.03 3.71
N ASP A 36 -8.16 -18.80 3.73
CA ASP A 36 -8.11 -17.88 2.59
C ASP A 36 -6.66 -17.56 2.17
N ALA A 37 -5.77 -17.35 3.15
CA ALA A 37 -4.35 -17.08 2.90
C ALA A 37 -3.64 -18.32 2.35
N ALA A 38 -3.96 -19.52 2.87
CA ALA A 38 -3.43 -20.79 2.40
C ALA A 38 -3.81 -21.06 0.94
N MET A 39 -5.01 -20.64 0.52
CA MET A 39 -5.41 -20.72 -0.88
C MET A 39 -4.53 -19.86 -1.79
N ILE A 40 -4.31 -18.59 -1.40
CA ILE A 40 -3.41 -17.69 -2.14
C ILE A 40 -1.97 -18.23 -2.19
N MET A 41 -1.48 -18.78 -1.08
CA MET A 41 -0.17 -19.43 -0.98
C MET A 41 -0.02 -20.60 -1.95
N ARG A 42 -1.05 -21.45 -2.07
CA ARG A 42 -1.06 -22.58 -3.01
C ARG A 42 -1.00 -22.09 -4.46
N TYR A 43 -1.80 -21.08 -4.83
CA TYR A 43 -1.74 -20.48 -6.16
C TYR A 43 -0.37 -19.88 -6.47
N ALA A 44 0.24 -19.17 -5.51
CA ALA A 44 1.57 -18.60 -5.68
C ALA A 44 2.61 -19.70 -5.92
N GLN A 45 2.55 -20.81 -5.18
CA GLN A 45 3.45 -21.95 -5.36
C GLN A 45 3.26 -22.62 -6.72
N HIS A 46 2.01 -22.85 -7.15
CA HIS A 46 1.71 -23.46 -8.45
C HIS A 46 2.19 -22.57 -9.61
N LEU A 47 1.96 -21.26 -9.51
CA LEU A 47 2.43 -20.30 -10.49
C LEU A 47 3.96 -20.28 -10.57
N ALA A 48 4.66 -20.26 -9.43
CA ALA A 48 6.13 -20.30 -9.39
C ALA A 48 6.69 -21.60 -10.02
N SER A 49 6.00 -22.72 -9.82
CA SER A 49 6.36 -24.01 -10.40
C SER A 49 5.98 -24.16 -11.88
N GLY A 50 5.30 -23.18 -12.49
CA GLY A 50 4.94 -23.19 -13.90
C GLY A 50 3.62 -23.92 -14.22
N HIS A 51 2.81 -24.26 -13.22
CA HIS A 51 1.51 -24.92 -13.40
C HIS A 51 0.36 -23.94 -13.62
N GLY A 52 0.61 -22.63 -13.52
CA GLY A 52 -0.40 -21.58 -13.62
C GLY A 52 -1.17 -21.37 -12.31
N ILE A 53 -2.25 -20.57 -12.39
CA ILE A 53 -3.12 -20.23 -11.26
C ILE A 53 -4.25 -21.27 -11.22
N VAL A 54 -3.96 -22.41 -10.62
CA VAL A 54 -4.88 -23.57 -10.56
C VAL A 54 -4.96 -24.13 -9.16
N TRP A 55 -6.13 -24.62 -8.75
CA TRP A 55 -6.30 -25.26 -7.45
C TRP A 55 -5.69 -26.66 -7.47
N ASN A 56 -6.18 -27.52 -8.37
CA ASN A 56 -5.62 -28.83 -8.61
C ASN A 56 -4.88 -28.84 -9.96
N ILE A 57 -3.67 -29.39 -9.97
CA ILE A 57 -2.84 -29.45 -11.18
C ILE A 57 -3.46 -30.47 -12.14
N GLY A 58 -3.70 -30.07 -13.39
CA GLY A 58 -4.30 -30.92 -14.41
C GLY A 58 -5.83 -30.90 -14.45
N GLU A 59 -6.49 -30.22 -13.51
CA GLU A 59 -7.93 -29.98 -13.53
C GLU A 59 -8.25 -28.61 -14.12
N ALA A 60 -9.53 -28.39 -14.48
CA ALA A 60 -10.00 -27.09 -14.91
C ALA A 60 -9.87 -26.06 -13.77
N PRO A 61 -9.51 -24.80 -14.05
CA PRO A 61 -9.50 -23.74 -13.05
C PRO A 61 -10.90 -23.56 -12.45
N VAL A 62 -11.00 -23.62 -11.13
CA VAL A 62 -12.27 -23.48 -10.39
C VAL A 62 -12.46 -22.09 -9.81
N ASP A 63 -11.38 -21.44 -9.34
CA ASP A 63 -11.40 -20.11 -8.72
C ASP A 63 -10.19 -19.27 -9.12
N GLY A 64 -10.36 -17.95 -9.11
CA GLY A 64 -9.28 -16.97 -9.29
C GLY A 64 -8.68 -16.52 -7.96
N ALA A 65 -7.49 -15.90 -8.01
CA ALA A 65 -6.86 -15.32 -6.83
C ALA A 65 -7.46 -13.93 -6.52
N THR A 66 -8.19 -13.82 -5.39
CA THR A 66 -8.74 -12.54 -4.90
C THR A 66 -7.65 -11.49 -4.64
N ASP A 67 -6.47 -11.93 -4.19
CA ASP A 67 -5.29 -11.09 -4.00
C ASP A 67 -4.29 -11.24 -5.17
N PHE A 68 -4.71 -10.92 -6.41
CA PHE A 68 -3.97 -11.32 -7.63
C PHE A 68 -2.50 -10.85 -7.67
N LEU A 69 -2.20 -9.55 -7.59
CA LEU A 69 -0.80 -9.10 -7.63
C LEU A 69 0.00 -9.52 -6.40
N PHE A 70 -0.64 -9.71 -5.25
CA PHE A 70 0.04 -10.25 -4.07
C PHE A 70 0.47 -11.70 -4.30
N MET A 71 -0.39 -12.51 -4.90
CA MET A 71 -0.10 -13.88 -5.31
C MET A 71 1.04 -13.91 -6.34
N VAL A 72 0.99 -13.05 -7.37
CA VAL A 72 2.05 -12.96 -8.39
C VAL A 72 3.39 -12.51 -7.79
N ALA A 73 3.39 -11.50 -6.92
CA ALA A 73 4.60 -11.06 -6.23
C ALA A 73 5.18 -12.16 -5.33
N SER A 74 4.32 -12.90 -4.63
CA SER A 74 4.73 -14.05 -3.83
C SER A 74 5.33 -15.15 -4.69
N ALA A 75 4.70 -15.47 -5.83
CA ALA A 75 5.21 -16.46 -6.79
C ALA A 75 6.60 -16.06 -7.34
N ALA A 76 6.83 -14.77 -7.59
CA ALA A 76 8.13 -14.27 -8.04
C ALA A 76 9.22 -14.51 -6.98
N LEU A 77 8.94 -14.24 -5.69
CA LEU A 77 9.88 -14.54 -4.61
C LEU A 77 10.09 -16.05 -4.43
N ILE A 78 9.04 -16.86 -4.54
CA ILE A 78 9.16 -18.33 -4.51
C ILE A 78 10.06 -18.82 -5.66
N LYS A 79 9.92 -18.23 -6.86
CA LYS A 79 10.78 -18.54 -8.01
C LYS A 79 12.24 -18.19 -7.77
N LEU A 80 12.51 -17.16 -6.97
CA LEU A 80 13.86 -16.76 -6.56
C LEU A 80 14.44 -17.63 -5.42
N GLY A 81 13.71 -18.64 -4.96
CA GLY A 81 14.19 -19.62 -3.98
C GLY A 81 13.77 -19.34 -2.53
N PHE A 82 12.93 -18.33 -2.29
CA PHE A 82 12.34 -18.13 -0.96
C PHE A 82 11.26 -19.17 -0.70
N THR A 83 11.08 -19.56 0.57
CA THR A 83 9.93 -20.39 0.94
C THR A 83 8.63 -19.61 0.74
N VAL A 84 7.50 -20.31 0.57
CA VAL A 84 6.18 -19.69 0.45
C VAL A 84 5.90 -18.76 1.63
N GLY A 85 6.20 -19.22 2.84
CA GLY A 85 5.95 -18.44 4.04
C GLY A 85 6.82 -17.19 4.16
N GLN A 86 8.11 -17.28 3.82
CA GLN A 86 9.00 -16.11 3.76
C GLN A 86 8.54 -15.09 2.72
N SER A 87 8.10 -15.56 1.55
CA SER A 87 7.64 -14.70 0.45
C SER A 87 6.43 -13.88 0.86
N VAL A 88 5.39 -14.55 1.34
CA VAL A 88 4.09 -13.94 1.70
C VAL A 88 4.24 -13.01 2.90
N ARG A 89 4.88 -13.46 3.98
CA ARG A 89 5.12 -12.61 5.17
C ARG A 89 6.10 -11.50 4.88
N GLY A 90 7.14 -11.75 4.10
CA GLY A 90 8.14 -10.75 3.74
C GLY A 90 7.53 -9.57 3.00
N ILE A 91 6.68 -9.84 2.00
CA ILE A 91 5.94 -8.80 1.27
C ILE A 91 5.05 -8.01 2.25
N GLY A 92 4.25 -8.68 3.06
CA GLY A 92 3.37 -8.01 4.03
C GLY A 92 4.14 -7.16 5.05
N PHE A 93 5.22 -7.71 5.61
CA PHE A 93 6.03 -7.04 6.63
C PHE A 93 6.72 -5.79 6.08
N ILE A 94 7.40 -5.91 4.93
CA ILE A 94 8.03 -4.77 4.27
C ILE A 94 6.98 -3.72 3.92
N SER A 95 5.81 -4.15 3.44
CA SER A 95 4.72 -3.23 3.10
C SER A 95 4.21 -2.44 4.30
N HIS A 96 4.09 -3.08 5.48
CA HIS A 96 3.72 -2.41 6.72
C HIS A 96 4.74 -1.33 7.10
N LEU A 97 6.04 -1.65 7.04
CA LEU A 97 7.13 -0.72 7.34
C LEU A 97 7.21 0.47 6.35
N LEU A 98 6.97 0.21 5.07
CA LEU A 98 6.90 1.26 4.07
C LEU A 98 5.66 2.15 4.26
N THR A 99 4.52 1.56 4.64
CA THR A 99 3.28 2.32 4.85
C THR A 99 3.39 3.29 6.02
N ILE A 100 3.96 2.87 7.16
CA ILE A 100 4.22 3.80 8.29
C ILE A 100 5.15 4.95 7.88
N SER A 101 6.12 4.67 7.00
CA SER A 101 7.03 5.68 6.48
C SER A 101 6.32 6.67 5.56
N ILE A 102 5.48 6.17 4.63
CA ILE A 102 4.65 7.00 3.75
C ILE A 102 3.74 7.91 4.57
N ILE A 103 3.04 7.39 5.58
CA ILE A 103 2.17 8.18 6.45
C ILE A 103 2.94 9.33 7.10
N TYR A 104 4.10 9.04 7.69
CA TYR A 104 4.94 10.08 8.30
C TYR A 104 5.36 11.13 7.28
N PHE A 105 5.90 10.73 6.13
CA PHE A 105 6.42 11.68 5.14
C PHE A 105 5.32 12.44 4.40
N ALA A 106 4.18 11.82 4.12
CA ALA A 106 3.01 12.50 3.53
C ALA A 106 2.52 13.60 4.48
N ASN A 107 2.36 13.31 5.78
CA ASN A 107 2.00 14.32 6.77
C ASN A 107 3.00 15.48 6.82
N ARG A 108 4.31 15.19 6.79
CA ARG A 108 5.36 16.22 6.82
C ARG A 108 5.40 17.05 5.53
N LYS A 109 5.43 16.40 4.37
CA LYS A 109 5.75 17.05 3.10
C LYS A 109 4.52 17.58 2.36
N ILE A 110 3.38 16.92 2.51
CA ILE A 110 2.14 17.29 1.83
C ILE A 110 1.28 18.14 2.76
N HIS A 111 1.10 17.75 4.03
CA HIS A 111 0.22 18.50 4.93
C HIS A 111 0.95 19.58 5.75
N ASN A 112 2.28 19.68 5.64
CA ASN A 112 3.13 20.51 6.51
C ASN A 112 2.90 20.23 8.01
N GLY A 113 2.40 19.05 8.36
CA GLY A 113 1.99 18.69 9.72
C GLY A 113 3.16 18.63 10.69
N ASN A 114 2.89 18.79 11.98
CA ASN A 114 3.90 18.72 13.04
C ASN A 114 4.61 17.35 13.04
N LYS A 115 5.93 17.31 13.27
CA LYS A 115 6.72 16.07 13.30
C LYS A 115 6.27 15.06 14.35
N TYR A 116 5.83 15.52 15.52
CA TYR A 116 5.34 14.67 16.59
C TYR A 116 3.95 14.11 16.29
N LEU A 117 3.06 14.93 15.71
CA LEU A 117 1.75 14.44 15.25
C LEU A 117 1.89 13.46 14.07
N SER A 118 2.83 13.71 13.16
CA SER A 118 3.15 12.78 12.06
C SER A 118 3.67 11.44 12.59
N PHE A 119 4.52 11.49 13.62
CA PHE A 119 5.02 10.31 14.33
C PHE A 119 3.88 9.56 15.04
N LEU A 120 2.97 10.29 15.70
CA LEU A 120 1.79 9.71 16.34
C LEU A 120 0.86 9.01 15.33
N SER A 121 0.62 9.59 14.15
CA SER A 121 -0.13 8.92 13.07
C SER A 121 0.55 7.63 12.61
N GLY A 122 1.88 7.65 12.51
CA GLY A 122 2.67 6.45 12.20
C GLY A 122 2.54 5.38 13.28
N LEU A 123 2.60 5.75 14.57
CA LEU A 123 2.37 4.83 15.69
C LEU A 123 0.96 4.24 15.69
N TYR A 124 -0.06 5.06 15.42
CA TYR A 124 -1.44 4.58 15.32
C TYR A 124 -1.58 3.49 14.26
N PHE A 125 -1.01 3.70 13.07
CA PHE A 125 -1.01 2.67 12.03
C PHE A 125 -0.16 1.45 12.41
N LEU A 126 1.00 1.66 13.03
CA LEU A 126 1.93 0.60 13.44
C LEU A 126 1.25 -0.42 14.36
N PHE A 127 0.54 0.07 15.39
CA PHE A 127 -0.18 -0.76 16.37
C PHE A 127 -1.55 -1.25 15.89
N GLY A 128 -1.95 -0.91 14.67
CA GLY A 128 -3.12 -1.48 14.03
C GLY A 128 -2.95 -2.97 13.73
N THR A 129 -3.96 -3.56 13.09
CA THR A 129 -4.02 -4.99 12.78
C THR A 129 -3.05 -5.45 11.68
N GLY A 130 -2.30 -4.54 11.06
CA GLY A 130 -1.42 -4.83 9.93
C GLY A 130 -0.43 -5.97 10.21
N LEU A 131 0.27 -5.94 11.34
CA LEU A 131 1.23 -7.00 11.70
C LEU A 131 0.55 -8.33 12.07
N SER A 132 -0.65 -8.29 12.64
CA SER A 132 -1.46 -9.49 12.85
C SER A 132 -1.84 -10.15 11.52
N TYR A 133 -2.19 -9.35 10.51
CA TYR A 133 -2.44 -9.83 9.15
C TYR A 133 -1.18 -10.39 8.50
N VAL A 134 -0.01 -9.78 8.70
CA VAL A 134 1.27 -10.36 8.25
C VAL A 134 1.45 -11.75 8.88
N SER A 135 1.25 -11.87 10.19
CA SER A 135 1.41 -13.16 10.86
C SER A 135 0.46 -14.22 10.28
N ALA A 136 -0.78 -13.86 10.04
CA ALA A 136 -1.80 -14.73 9.45
C ALA A 136 -1.70 -14.88 7.91
N TYR A 137 -0.59 -14.43 7.30
CA TYR A 137 -0.27 -14.58 5.87
C TYR A 137 -1.19 -13.81 4.89
N PHE A 138 -1.94 -12.82 5.37
CA PHE A 138 -2.81 -12.01 4.52
C PHE A 138 -2.04 -10.93 3.76
N GLY A 139 -2.49 -10.66 2.52
CA GLY A 139 -1.96 -9.59 1.66
C GLY A 139 -2.39 -8.17 2.04
N THR A 140 -3.20 -8.00 3.10
CA THR A 140 -3.77 -6.70 3.50
C THR A 140 -2.74 -5.59 3.67
N PRO A 141 -1.55 -5.80 4.29
CA PRO A 141 -0.53 -4.75 4.40
C PRO A 141 0.05 -4.32 3.04
N PHE A 142 0.12 -5.22 2.05
CA PHE A 142 0.55 -4.89 0.69
C PHE A 142 -0.49 -4.01 -0.01
N PHE A 143 -1.77 -4.33 0.16
CA PHE A 143 -2.85 -3.48 -0.31
C PHE A 143 -2.87 -2.11 0.37
N ALA A 144 -2.59 -2.04 1.67
CA ALA A 144 -2.48 -0.79 2.41
C ALA A 144 -1.34 0.10 1.88
N LEU A 145 -0.18 -0.50 1.58
CA LEU A 145 0.95 0.22 0.95
C LEU A 145 0.56 0.82 -0.40
N ALA A 146 -0.06 0.01 -1.28
CA ALA A 146 -0.48 0.48 -2.59
C ALA A 146 -1.53 1.59 -2.48
N SER A 147 -2.52 1.41 -1.60
CA SER A 147 -3.56 2.41 -1.33
C SER A 147 -2.97 3.73 -0.81
N ALA A 148 -2.07 3.67 0.18
CA ALA A 148 -1.40 4.84 0.73
C ALA A 148 -0.51 5.54 -0.31
N SER A 149 0.17 4.78 -1.17
CA SER A 149 1.00 5.31 -2.26
C SER A 149 0.15 6.02 -3.30
N THR A 150 -0.93 5.38 -3.78
CA THR A 150 -1.88 5.96 -4.74
C THR A 150 -2.49 7.24 -4.19
N TRP A 151 -2.92 7.24 -2.93
CA TRP A 151 -3.46 8.44 -2.31
C TRP A 151 -2.44 9.56 -2.17
N THR A 152 -1.21 9.22 -1.77
CA THR A 152 -0.11 10.19 -1.66
C THR A 152 0.17 10.86 -3.01
N LEU A 153 0.18 10.10 -4.11
CA LEU A 153 0.30 10.64 -5.46
C LEU A 153 -0.88 11.55 -5.82
N GLY A 154 -2.11 11.15 -5.47
CA GLY A 154 -3.31 11.95 -5.65
C GLY A 154 -3.23 13.30 -4.92
N LEU A 155 -2.78 13.29 -3.66
CA LEU A 155 -2.56 14.51 -2.88
C LEU A 155 -1.49 15.42 -3.49
N ILE A 156 -0.40 14.86 -4.01
CA ILE A 156 0.63 15.65 -4.73
C ILE A 156 0.03 16.28 -5.98
N LEU A 157 -0.78 15.54 -6.74
CA LEU A 157 -1.45 16.03 -7.95
C LEU A 157 -2.43 17.18 -7.64
N MET A 158 -3.18 17.08 -6.53
CA MET A 158 -4.07 18.16 -6.08
C MET A 158 -3.31 19.46 -5.78
N ARG A 159 -2.09 19.37 -5.23
CA ARG A 159 -1.26 20.53 -4.88
C ARG A 159 -0.59 21.22 -6.07
N GLN A 160 -0.39 20.53 -7.19
CA GLN A 160 0.24 21.13 -8.37
C GLN A 160 -0.75 22.03 -9.11
N GLN A 161 -0.37 23.26 -9.43
CA GLN A 161 -1.19 24.16 -10.26
C GLN A 161 -1.23 23.69 -11.72
N ASN A 162 -0.06 23.36 -12.28
CA ASN A 162 0.05 22.79 -13.62
C ASN A 162 0.11 21.27 -13.53
N LEU A 163 -0.73 20.60 -14.30
CA LEU A 163 -0.79 19.14 -14.33
C LEU A 163 0.46 18.57 -15.04
N ASN A 164 1.26 17.79 -14.32
CA ASN A 164 2.36 17.04 -14.90
C ASN A 164 1.86 15.69 -15.42
N PHE A 165 2.02 15.46 -16.73
CA PHE A 165 1.64 14.20 -17.39
C PHE A 165 2.22 12.96 -16.69
N TRP A 166 3.50 12.97 -16.33
CA TRP A 166 4.16 11.84 -15.68
C TRP A 166 3.59 11.54 -14.29
N LEU A 167 3.19 12.57 -13.56
CA LEU A 167 2.54 12.38 -12.26
C LEU A 167 1.14 11.79 -12.42
N ILE A 168 0.37 12.23 -13.42
CA ILE A 168 -0.93 11.65 -13.76
C ILE A 168 -0.77 10.18 -14.13
N LEU A 169 0.16 9.87 -15.04
CA LEU A 169 0.42 8.49 -15.44
C LEU A 169 0.82 7.62 -14.25
N THR A 170 1.70 8.13 -13.38
CA THR A 170 2.13 7.40 -12.17
C THR A 170 0.96 7.18 -11.22
N PHE A 171 0.10 8.18 -11.01
CA PHE A 171 -1.13 8.03 -10.20
C PHE A 171 -2.08 6.98 -10.80
N SER A 172 -2.33 7.04 -12.11
CA SER A 172 -3.20 6.09 -12.81
C SER A 172 -2.67 4.66 -12.75
N LEU A 173 -1.37 4.46 -12.98
CA LEU A 173 -0.73 3.15 -12.86
C LEU A 173 -0.75 2.65 -11.41
N SER A 174 -0.52 3.52 -10.43
CA SER A 174 -0.63 3.17 -9.00
C SER A 174 -2.06 2.76 -8.62
N GLY A 175 -3.07 3.45 -9.15
CA GLY A 175 -4.48 3.09 -8.97
C GLY A 175 -4.82 1.74 -9.61
N LEU A 176 -4.33 1.48 -10.82
CA LEU A 176 -4.46 0.17 -11.47
C LEU A 176 -3.79 -0.93 -10.63
N ILE A 177 -2.57 -0.71 -10.15
CA ILE A 177 -1.85 -1.64 -9.26
C ILE A 177 -2.67 -1.90 -8.00
N THR A 178 -3.27 -0.86 -7.41
CA THR A 178 -4.12 -1.00 -6.22
C THR A 178 -5.33 -1.90 -6.49
N GLY A 179 -6.01 -1.71 -7.62
CA GLY A 179 -7.14 -2.56 -8.05
C GLY A 179 -6.74 -3.99 -8.45
N LEU A 180 -5.52 -4.18 -8.97
CA LEU A 180 -5.00 -5.50 -9.30
C LEU A 180 -4.44 -6.26 -8.08
N ILE A 181 -4.10 -5.57 -7.01
CA ILE A 181 -3.79 -6.22 -5.73
C ILE A 181 -5.07 -6.81 -5.16
N ARG A 182 -6.16 -6.03 -5.11
CA ARG A 182 -7.47 -6.46 -4.60
C ARG A 182 -8.62 -5.78 -5.34
N PRO A 183 -9.74 -6.49 -5.63
CA PRO A 183 -10.87 -5.94 -6.39
C PRO A 183 -11.47 -4.64 -5.82
N GLU A 184 -11.57 -4.53 -4.49
CA GLU A 184 -12.04 -3.32 -3.81
C GLU A 184 -11.14 -2.10 -4.05
N GLY A 185 -9.88 -2.34 -4.44
CA GLY A 185 -8.94 -1.30 -4.86
C GLY A 185 -9.40 -0.52 -6.08
N VAL A 186 -10.21 -1.12 -6.96
CA VAL A 186 -10.82 -0.42 -8.11
C VAL A 186 -11.76 0.67 -7.62
N ILE A 187 -12.65 0.34 -6.69
CA ILE A 187 -13.59 1.29 -6.08
C ILE A 187 -12.81 2.40 -5.39
N LEU A 188 -11.80 2.04 -4.60
CA LEU A 188 -10.96 3.00 -3.90
C LEU A 188 -10.26 3.97 -4.86
N ALA A 189 -9.62 3.47 -5.92
CA ALA A 189 -8.93 4.29 -6.91
C ALA A 189 -9.90 5.21 -7.68
N CYS A 190 -11.10 4.72 -8.02
CA CYS A 190 -12.14 5.53 -8.65
C CYS A 190 -12.61 6.67 -7.74
N LEU A 191 -12.83 6.41 -6.44
CA LEU A 191 -13.19 7.45 -5.47
C LEU A 191 -12.08 8.50 -5.29
N MET A 192 -10.82 8.07 -5.28
CA MET A 192 -9.67 8.99 -5.26
C MET A 192 -9.63 9.87 -6.52
N LEU A 193 -9.79 9.29 -7.71
CA LEU A 193 -9.84 10.02 -8.97
C LEU A 193 -11.00 11.04 -8.97
N LEU A 194 -12.20 10.62 -8.58
CA LEU A 194 -13.37 11.49 -8.50
C LEU A 194 -13.12 12.68 -7.55
N SER A 195 -12.52 12.43 -6.40
CA SER A 195 -12.16 13.47 -5.42
C SER A 195 -11.21 14.50 -6.03
N ILE A 196 -10.22 14.06 -6.82
CA ILE A 196 -9.27 14.95 -7.50
C ILE A 196 -9.98 15.78 -8.59
N ILE A 197 -10.82 15.15 -9.41
CA ILE A 197 -11.58 15.84 -10.47
C ILE A 197 -12.48 16.93 -9.87
N VAL A 198 -13.28 16.58 -8.86
CA VAL A 198 -14.19 17.52 -8.19
C VAL A 198 -13.41 18.70 -7.60
N TYR A 199 -12.28 18.42 -6.94
CA TYR A 199 -11.43 19.47 -6.37
C TYR A 199 -10.86 20.42 -7.43
N LYS A 200 -10.36 19.89 -8.55
CA LYS A 200 -9.77 20.70 -9.63
C LYS A 200 -10.80 21.53 -10.37
N LEU A 201 -12.00 20.99 -10.62
CA LEU A 201 -13.11 21.75 -11.20
C LEU A 201 -13.51 22.93 -10.31
N TRP A 202 -13.74 22.65 -9.02
CA TRP A 202 -14.08 23.69 -8.05
C TRP A 202 -13.02 24.79 -7.94
N GLN A 203 -11.73 24.42 -7.96
CA GLN A 203 -10.63 25.38 -7.96
C GLN A 203 -10.65 26.28 -9.21
N THR A 204 -10.92 25.71 -10.38
CA THR A 204 -10.97 26.46 -11.66
C THR A 204 -12.12 27.45 -11.68
N ASP A 205 -13.31 27.01 -11.26
CA ASP A 205 -14.50 27.89 -11.19
C ASP A 205 -14.27 29.06 -10.24
N SER A 206 -13.66 28.81 -9.08
CA SER A 206 -13.38 29.85 -8.09
C SER A 206 -12.45 30.94 -8.63
N LEU A 207 -11.40 30.59 -9.38
CA LEU A 207 -10.49 31.55 -9.99
C LEU A 207 -11.19 32.42 -11.04
N SER A 208 -12.10 31.83 -11.83
CA SER A 208 -12.85 32.54 -12.87
C SER A 208 -13.84 33.59 -12.34
N ILE A 209 -14.27 33.48 -11.08
CA ILE A 209 -15.16 34.44 -10.42
C ILE A 209 -14.38 35.68 -9.99
N TRP A 210 -13.15 35.52 -9.50
CA TRP A 210 -12.30 36.63 -9.05
C TRP A 210 -11.70 37.45 -10.20
N GLU A 211 -11.50 36.87 -11.38
CA GLU A 211 -11.03 37.60 -12.57
C GLU A 211 -12.12 38.44 -13.25
N ARG A 212 -13.40 38.26 -12.86
CA ARG A 212 -14.56 38.95 -13.46
C ARG A 212 -15.10 40.11 -12.62
N GLY A 213 -14.51 40.41 -11.45
CA GLY A 213 -14.90 41.52 -10.57
C GLY A 213 -13.79 42.56 -10.45
#